data_AF-A0A1Q9C413-F1
#
_entry.id   AF-A0A1Q9C413-F1
#
_cell.length_a   1.000
_cell.length_b   1.000
_cell.length_c   1.000
_cell.angle_alpha   90.00
_cell.angle_beta   90.00
_cell.angle_gamma   90.00
#
_symmetry.space_group_name_H-M   'P 1'
#
loop_
_entity.id
_entity.type
_entity.pdbx_description
1 polymer ?
#
loop_
_entity_poly.entity_id
_entity_poly.type
_entity_poly.pdbx_seq_one_letter_code
_entity_poly.pdbx_strand_id
1 'polypeptide(L)'
;MGLASSTNGDFRPSPASTDIRQNGGEVVDLQVQAINGNMYPVSIEASARLVELYEAVARALDVAPWMLRLTAGTSVLDVSSDGDRTLEALGIKEVTRRRSHLEQCPASQGPKPSLRASPAVVRFRDSLVQETDVIALRCTGCFLENAGISGYNGDYFCSVLQVCQAGWNAVEIKFSAWGDGSLGKLQDPSTSRLSFLDSKRELKSVRPKSVTLEVDESADDRSAHKQGVMTFEGVPTHGQVWFVYGATGYDKLALNLSDGRE
;
A
#
# COMPACT_ATOMS: atom_id res chain seq x y z
N MET A 1 38.78 42.49 54.89
CA MET A 1 40.11 41.84 54.80
C MET A 1 39.89 40.38 54.46
N GLY A 2 40.60 39.84 53.47
CA GLY A 2 40.55 38.43 53.10
C GLY A 2 40.45 38.21 51.60
N LEU A 3 41.58 38.37 50.91
CA LEU A 3 41.81 37.97 49.53
C LEU A 3 41.94 36.44 49.44
N ALA A 4 41.40 35.82 48.38
CA ALA A 4 41.97 34.61 47.79
C ALA A 4 41.48 34.44 46.33
N SER A 5 42.40 34.69 45.41
CA SER A 5 42.33 34.32 44.00
C SER A 5 42.28 32.80 43.83
N SER A 6 41.46 32.31 42.91
CA SER A 6 41.64 30.99 42.33
C SER A 6 41.43 31.07 40.82
N THR A 7 42.53 30.87 40.10
CA THR A 7 42.64 30.85 38.64
C THR A 7 42.18 29.48 38.11
N ASN A 8 41.03 29.43 37.45
CA ASN A 8 40.63 28.27 36.64
C ASN A 8 41.20 28.46 35.23
N GLY A 9 42.10 27.55 34.84
CA GLY A 9 42.68 27.49 33.50
C GLY A 9 41.65 27.01 32.48
N ASP A 10 41.44 27.82 31.44
CA ASP A 10 40.71 27.46 30.24
C ASP A 10 41.50 26.41 29.44
N PHE A 11 41.06 25.15 29.51
CA PHE A 11 41.48 24.11 28.59
C PHE A 11 40.43 24.02 27.48
N ARG A 12 40.71 24.63 26.31
CA ARG A 12 39.90 24.43 25.10
C ARG A 12 40.31 23.09 24.47
N PRO A 13 39.44 22.06 24.44
CA PRO A 13 39.69 20.90 23.60
C PRO A 13 39.57 21.32 22.13
N SER A 14 40.60 21.02 21.34
CA SER A 14 40.52 21.13 19.88
C SER A 14 39.35 20.28 19.36
N PRO A 15 38.55 20.79 18.40
CA PRO A 15 37.52 19.97 17.78
C PRO A 15 38.20 18.81 17.06
N ALA A 16 37.95 17.59 17.55
CA ALA A 16 38.25 16.38 16.82
C ALA A 16 37.47 16.44 15.51
N SER A 17 38.18 16.67 14.40
CA SER A 17 37.68 16.47 13.05
C SER A 17 37.19 15.04 12.93
N THR A 18 35.88 14.88 13.16
CA THR A 18 35.21 13.61 12.91
C THR A 18 35.02 13.60 11.40
N ASP A 19 35.92 12.92 10.70
CA ASP A 19 35.72 12.55 9.30
C ASP A 19 34.45 11.70 9.24
N ILE A 20 33.31 12.38 9.09
CA ILE A 20 32.06 11.78 8.64
C ILE A 20 32.37 11.33 7.22
N ARG A 21 32.84 10.09 7.08
CA ARG A 21 32.87 9.39 5.80
C ARG A 21 31.47 9.49 5.24
N GLN A 22 31.31 10.34 4.24
CA GLN A 22 30.18 10.31 3.35
C GLN A 22 30.25 8.94 2.67
N ASN A 23 29.56 7.96 3.23
CA ASN A 23 29.20 6.75 2.51
C ASN A 23 28.27 7.23 1.40
N GLY A 24 28.87 7.63 0.27
CA GLY A 24 28.14 7.89 -0.97
C GLY A 24 27.58 6.55 -1.40
N GLY A 25 26.37 6.23 -0.92
CA GLY A 25 25.61 5.09 -1.40
C GLY A 25 25.45 5.22 -2.90
N GLU A 26 25.61 4.11 -3.61
CA GLU A 26 25.32 4.05 -5.04
C GLU A 26 23.85 4.44 -5.25
N VAL A 27 23.59 5.47 -6.06
CA VAL A 27 22.23 5.92 -6.36
C VAL A 27 21.80 5.25 -7.66
N VAL A 28 20.60 4.68 -7.65
CA VAL A 28 19.96 4.06 -8.80
C VAL A 28 18.93 5.04 -9.37
N ASP A 29 19.11 5.40 -10.64
CA ASP A 29 18.14 6.16 -11.41
C ASP A 29 17.20 5.23 -12.16
N LEU A 30 15.93 5.22 -11.76
CA LEU A 30 14.87 4.40 -12.34
C LEU A 30 13.95 5.23 -13.23
N GLN A 31 13.48 4.60 -14.31
CA GLN A 31 12.38 5.11 -15.12
C GLN A 31 11.13 4.31 -14.80
N VAL A 32 10.16 4.96 -14.16
CA VAL A 32 8.92 4.32 -13.75
C VAL A 32 7.84 4.58 -14.77
N GLN A 33 7.33 3.52 -15.39
CA GLN A 33 6.22 3.63 -16.34
C GLN A 33 4.89 3.45 -15.62
N ALA A 34 4.02 4.46 -15.68
CA ALA A 34 2.63 4.33 -15.26
C ALA A 34 1.80 3.64 -16.36
N ILE A 35 0.65 3.07 -16.00
CA ILE A 35 -0.24 2.35 -16.94
C ILE A 35 -0.73 3.20 -18.12
N ASN A 36 -0.78 4.53 -17.95
CA ASN A 36 -1.14 5.47 -19.01
C ASN A 36 0.01 5.73 -20.01
N GLY A 37 1.17 5.09 -19.81
CA GLY A 37 2.36 5.22 -20.64
C GLY A 37 3.30 6.34 -20.23
N ASN A 38 2.93 7.18 -19.24
CA ASN A 38 3.80 8.24 -18.75
C ASN A 38 5.01 7.67 -18.00
N MET A 39 6.17 8.28 -18.21
CA MET A 39 7.42 7.92 -17.53
C MET A 39 7.75 8.93 -16.43
N TYR A 40 8.14 8.44 -15.27
CA TYR A 40 8.50 9.23 -14.10
C TYR A 40 9.93 8.86 -13.65
N PRO A 41 10.89 9.80 -13.64
CA PRO A 41 12.21 9.53 -13.12
C PRO A 41 12.17 9.43 -11.60
N VAL A 42 12.78 8.40 -11.04
CA VAL A 42 12.90 8.18 -9.59
C VAL A 42 14.35 7.82 -9.26
N SER A 43 15.01 8.63 -8.43
CA SER A 43 16.37 8.38 -7.95
C SER A 43 16.31 7.89 -6.50
N ILE A 44 16.94 6.76 -6.21
CA ILE A 44 16.94 6.15 -4.88
C ILE A 44 18.24 5.38 -4.63
N GLU A 45 18.72 5.34 -3.39
CA GLU A 45 19.93 4.57 -3.07
C GLU A 45 19.73 3.07 -3.33
N ALA A 46 20.73 2.40 -3.89
CA ALA A 46 20.71 0.95 -4.16
C ALA A 46 20.56 0.12 -2.87
N SER A 47 21.08 0.66 -1.76
CA SER A 47 20.95 0.11 -0.41
C SER A 47 19.58 0.35 0.24
N ALA A 48 18.72 1.19 -0.38
CA ALA A 48 17.38 1.45 0.12
C ALA A 48 16.53 0.18 0.12
N ARG A 49 15.56 0.14 1.04
CA ARG A 49 14.62 -0.98 1.15
C ARG A 49 13.52 -0.88 0.12
N LEU A 50 12.87 -2.01 -0.19
CA LEU A 50 11.76 -2.03 -1.14
C LEU A 50 10.62 -1.07 -0.75
N VAL A 51 10.32 -0.94 0.55
CA VAL A 51 9.31 0.02 1.03
C VAL A 51 9.65 1.47 0.67
N GLU A 52 10.93 1.84 0.69
CA GLU A 52 11.40 3.19 0.36
C GLU A 52 11.28 3.45 -1.14
N LEU A 53 11.47 2.43 -1.99
CA LEU A 53 11.16 2.53 -3.42
C LEU A 53 9.67 2.80 -3.65
N TYR A 54 8.79 2.05 -2.98
CA TYR A 54 7.36 2.27 -3.07
C TYR A 54 6.97 3.70 -2.67
N GLU A 55 7.55 4.23 -1.59
CA GLU A 55 7.34 5.61 -1.15
C GLU A 55 7.85 6.65 -2.17
N ALA A 56 9.01 6.41 -2.77
CA ALA A 56 9.58 7.31 -3.78
C ALA A 56 8.71 7.33 -5.05
N VAL A 57 8.26 6.17 -5.53
CA VAL A 57 7.37 6.06 -6.69
C VAL A 57 6.00 6.68 -6.39
N ALA A 58 5.44 6.41 -5.21
CA ALA A 58 4.16 6.97 -4.78
C ALA A 58 4.17 8.49 -4.75
N ARG A 59 5.27 9.08 -4.26
CA ARG A 59 5.49 10.53 -4.28
C ARG A 59 5.57 11.09 -5.70
N ALA A 60 6.25 10.40 -6.61
CA ALA A 60 6.35 10.81 -8.01
C ALA A 60 4.99 10.77 -8.75
N LEU A 61 4.09 9.86 -8.32
CA LEU A 61 2.77 9.66 -8.91
C LEU A 61 1.64 10.37 -8.15
N ASP A 62 1.93 11.04 -7.03
CA ASP A 62 0.96 11.65 -6.12
C ASP A 62 -0.15 10.68 -5.66
N VAL A 63 0.28 9.50 -5.20
CA VAL A 63 -0.61 8.47 -4.65
C VAL A 63 -0.07 7.93 -3.33
N ALA A 64 -0.89 7.21 -2.58
CA ALA A 64 -0.42 6.47 -1.41
C ALA A 64 0.38 5.21 -1.82
N PRO A 65 1.47 4.86 -1.10
CA PRO A 65 2.34 3.73 -1.46
C PRO A 65 1.63 2.38 -1.58
N TRP A 66 0.69 2.09 -0.68
CA TRP A 66 -0.07 0.83 -0.68
C TRP A 66 -1.11 0.73 -1.80
N MET A 67 -1.37 1.82 -2.54
CA MET A 67 -2.20 1.79 -3.76
C MET A 67 -1.36 1.50 -5.01
N LEU A 68 -0.06 1.24 -4.86
CA LEU A 68 0.80 0.84 -5.97
C LEU A 68 0.99 -0.67 -5.99
N ARG A 69 1.18 -1.18 -7.19
CA ARG A 69 1.79 -2.48 -7.45
C ARG A 69 2.95 -2.25 -8.41
N LEU A 70 4.16 -2.56 -7.96
CA LEU A 70 5.36 -2.42 -8.77
C LEU A 70 5.75 -3.78 -9.37
N THR A 71 6.15 -3.75 -10.64
CA THR A 71 6.74 -4.92 -11.31
C THR A 71 8.08 -4.53 -11.93
N ALA A 72 9.09 -5.39 -11.78
CA ALA A 72 10.37 -5.28 -12.45
C ALA A 72 10.49 -6.44 -13.45
N GLY A 73 10.39 -6.14 -14.74
CA GLY A 73 10.24 -7.16 -15.78
C GLY A 73 8.97 -7.99 -15.55
N THR A 74 9.13 -9.31 -15.35
CA THR A 74 8.02 -10.23 -15.07
C THR A 74 7.73 -10.46 -13.59
N SER A 75 8.57 -9.90 -12.70
CA SER A 75 8.47 -10.13 -11.26
C SER A 75 7.65 -9.04 -10.59
N VAL A 76 6.69 -9.44 -9.75
CA VAL A 76 5.94 -8.53 -8.88
C VAL A 76 6.76 -8.29 -7.62
N LEU A 77 6.97 -7.04 -7.26
CA LEU A 77 7.67 -6.67 -6.03
C LEU A 77 6.64 -6.55 -4.90
N ASP A 78 6.67 -7.43 -3.90
CA ASP A 78 5.69 -7.43 -2.81
C ASP A 78 6.32 -6.97 -1.49
N VAL A 79 5.81 -5.86 -0.94
CA VAL A 79 6.30 -5.28 0.32
C VAL A 79 6.02 -6.21 1.51
N SER A 80 4.98 -7.06 1.43
CA SER A 80 4.65 -7.97 2.53
C SER A 80 5.66 -9.11 2.70
N SER A 81 6.29 -9.58 1.60
CA SER A 81 7.33 -10.61 1.63
C SER A 81 8.75 -10.04 1.63
N ASP A 82 8.98 -8.96 0.89
CA ASP A 82 10.32 -8.46 0.56
C ASP A 82 10.55 -7.02 1.04
N GLY A 83 9.65 -6.46 1.86
CA GLY A 83 9.69 -5.05 2.29
C GLY A 83 11.01 -4.60 2.92
N ASP A 84 11.70 -5.49 3.64
CA ASP A 84 12.99 -5.23 4.29
C ASP A 84 14.20 -5.55 3.40
N ARG A 85 14.00 -6.13 2.21
CA ARG A 85 15.10 -6.40 1.29
C ARG A 85 15.52 -5.13 0.58
N THR A 86 16.82 -5.01 0.36
CA THR A 86 17.39 -3.90 -0.41
C THR A 86 17.15 -4.08 -1.90
N LEU A 87 17.17 -2.99 -2.66
CA LEU A 87 17.02 -3.03 -4.12
C LEU A 87 18.12 -3.87 -4.78
N GLU A 88 19.36 -3.75 -4.29
CA GLU A 88 20.47 -4.60 -4.71
C GLU A 88 20.20 -6.09 -4.51
N ALA A 89 19.63 -6.47 -3.35
CA ALA A 89 19.31 -7.86 -3.02
C ALA A 89 18.14 -8.41 -3.85
N LEU A 90 17.33 -7.53 -4.43
CA LEU A 90 16.29 -7.86 -5.40
C LEU A 90 16.82 -7.87 -6.85
N GLY A 91 18.11 -7.56 -7.05
CA GLY A 91 18.73 -7.47 -8.37
C GLY A 91 18.31 -6.22 -9.15
N ILE A 92 17.67 -5.24 -8.50
CA ILE A 92 17.35 -3.95 -9.07
C ILE A 92 18.61 -3.10 -8.94
N LYS A 93 19.40 -3.07 -10.00
CA LYS A 93 20.64 -2.29 -10.09
C LYS A 93 20.51 -1.27 -11.21
N GLU A 94 21.25 -0.17 -11.10
CA GLU A 94 21.34 0.79 -12.19
C GLU A 94 21.83 0.06 -13.43
N VAL A 95 21.03 0.05 -14.49
CA VAL A 95 21.54 -0.31 -15.82
C VAL A 95 22.36 0.88 -16.24
N THR A 96 23.63 0.86 -15.82
CA THR A 96 24.63 1.76 -16.36
C THR A 96 24.52 1.60 -17.87
N ARG A 97 23.92 2.60 -18.55
CA ARG A 97 23.86 2.66 -20.00
C ARG A 97 25.29 2.73 -20.49
N ARG A 98 25.96 1.58 -20.63
CA ARG A 98 27.08 1.44 -21.54
C ARG A 98 26.48 1.59 -22.92
N ARG A 99 26.33 2.84 -23.35
CA ARG A 99 26.31 3.23 -24.76
C ARG A 99 27.64 2.81 -25.35
N SER A 100 27.86 1.52 -25.54
CA SER A 100 28.79 1.03 -26.53
C SER A 100 28.16 1.35 -27.88
N HIS A 101 28.48 2.55 -28.36
CA HIS A 101 28.71 2.90 -29.76
C HIS A 101 28.18 1.84 -30.75
N LEU A 102 26.87 1.87 -31.05
CA LEU A 102 26.33 1.05 -32.13
C LEU A 102 26.59 1.80 -33.44
N GLU A 103 27.38 1.16 -34.29
CA GLU A 103 27.71 1.57 -35.65
C GLU A 103 26.48 2.03 -36.43
N GLN A 104 26.69 3.07 -37.23
CA GLN A 104 25.77 3.54 -38.26
C GLN A 104 25.55 2.43 -39.30
N CYS A 105 24.39 1.77 -39.26
CA CYS A 105 23.91 1.01 -40.41
C CYS A 105 23.34 1.98 -41.47
N PRO A 106 23.78 1.92 -42.74
CA PRO A 106 23.28 2.78 -43.80
C PRO A 106 21.86 2.38 -44.24
N ALA A 107 21.13 3.39 -44.69
CA ALA A 107 19.72 3.33 -45.07
C ALA A 107 19.42 2.41 -46.26
N SER A 108 18.37 1.60 -46.15
CA SER A 108 17.67 1.00 -47.30
C SER A 108 16.20 1.42 -47.30
N GLN A 109 15.79 2.11 -48.36
CA GLN A 109 14.42 2.54 -48.63
C GLN A 109 13.58 1.38 -49.19
N GLY A 110 12.34 1.22 -48.72
CA GLY A 110 11.33 0.31 -49.26
C GLY A 110 9.90 0.68 -48.82
N PRO A 111 8.85 0.37 -49.62
CA PRO A 111 7.61 1.15 -49.63
C PRO A 111 6.53 0.71 -48.63
N LYS A 112 5.70 1.70 -48.25
CA LYS A 112 4.51 1.62 -47.37
C LYS A 112 3.39 0.73 -47.93
N PRO A 113 2.76 -0.13 -47.09
CA PRO A 113 1.41 -0.59 -47.30
C PRO A 113 0.37 0.15 -46.43
N SER A 114 -0.83 0.22 -47.00
CA SER A 114 -2.04 0.94 -46.57
C SER A 114 -2.77 0.28 -45.39
N LEU A 115 -3.27 1.11 -44.46
CA LEU A 115 -4.03 0.75 -43.26
C LEU A 115 -5.54 0.61 -43.54
N ARG A 116 -6.12 -0.52 -43.17
CA ARG A 116 -7.58 -0.67 -42.90
C ARG A 116 -7.76 -0.96 -41.41
N ALA A 117 -8.61 -0.17 -40.76
CA ALA A 117 -8.89 -0.25 -39.33
C ALA A 117 -9.74 -1.50 -38.99
N SER A 118 -9.33 -2.19 -37.93
CA SER A 118 -10.04 -3.26 -37.23
C SER A 118 -9.65 -3.18 -35.74
N PRO A 119 -10.51 -3.65 -34.82
CA PRO A 119 -10.43 -3.28 -33.40
C PRO A 119 -9.13 -3.74 -32.75
N ALA A 120 -8.57 -2.86 -31.93
CA ALA A 120 -7.24 -2.97 -31.34
C ALA A 120 -7.10 -4.20 -30.44
N VAL A 121 -6.45 -5.24 -30.96
CA VAL A 121 -5.72 -6.21 -30.13
C VAL A 121 -4.31 -5.65 -30.00
N VAL A 122 -3.93 -5.18 -28.81
CA VAL A 122 -2.56 -4.77 -28.49
C VAL A 122 -1.71 -6.04 -28.48
N ARG A 123 -1.17 -6.40 -29.65
CA ARG A 123 -0.05 -7.34 -29.73
C ARG A 123 1.20 -6.56 -29.35
N PHE A 124 1.74 -6.86 -28.18
CA PHE A 124 3.09 -6.43 -27.81
C PHE A 124 4.05 -6.95 -28.87
N ARG A 125 4.66 -6.03 -29.62
CA ARG A 125 5.84 -6.35 -30.42
C ARG A 125 6.94 -6.74 -29.45
N ASP A 126 7.64 -7.82 -29.77
CA ASP A 126 8.91 -8.25 -29.18
C ASP A 126 10.02 -7.20 -29.44
N SER A 127 9.82 -6.00 -28.92
CA SER A 127 10.89 -5.03 -28.72
C SER A 127 11.63 -5.48 -27.48
N LEU A 128 12.87 -5.92 -27.65
CA LEU A 128 13.81 -6.18 -26.56
C LEU A 128 13.62 -5.14 -25.45
N VAL A 129 12.98 -5.55 -24.35
CA VAL A 129 12.89 -4.76 -23.12
C VAL A 129 14.33 -4.62 -22.66
N GLN A 130 14.95 -3.48 -22.96
CA GLN A 130 16.23 -3.13 -22.40
C GLN A 130 16.02 -2.98 -20.89
N GLU A 131 16.51 -3.99 -20.20
CA GLU A 131 16.81 -4.14 -18.78
C GLU A 131 16.36 -2.99 -17.85
N THR A 132 15.45 -3.38 -16.95
CA THR A 132 15.09 -2.74 -15.66
C THR A 132 14.18 -1.52 -15.67
N ASP A 133 13.18 -1.51 -16.55
CA ASP A 133 12.02 -0.63 -16.37
C ASP A 133 11.13 -1.17 -15.24
N VAL A 134 10.85 -0.31 -14.24
CA VAL A 134 9.85 -0.60 -13.21
C VAL A 134 8.51 -0.08 -13.71
N ILE A 135 7.51 -0.96 -13.78
CA ILE A 135 6.15 -0.56 -14.13
C ILE A 135 5.38 -0.36 -12.82
N ALA A 136 4.73 0.80 -12.70
CA ALA A 136 3.85 1.13 -11.59
C ALA A 136 2.39 1.04 -12.02
N LEU A 137 1.67 0.12 -11.39
CA LEU A 137 0.24 -0.03 -11.54
C LEU A 137 -0.44 0.64 -10.35
N ARG A 138 -1.34 1.58 -10.63
CA ARG A 138 -2.22 2.14 -9.60
C ARG A 138 -3.36 1.15 -9.39
N CYS A 139 -3.41 0.52 -8.22
CA CYS A 139 -4.53 -0.30 -7.80
C CYS A 139 -5.64 0.59 -7.24
N THR A 140 -6.88 0.22 -7.53
CA THR A 140 -8.03 0.73 -6.78
C THR A 140 -7.87 0.27 -5.34
N GLY A 141 -7.77 1.22 -4.42
CA GLY A 141 -7.69 0.93 -3.00
C GLY A 141 -8.98 0.31 -2.44
N CYS A 142 -10.02 0.03 -3.24
CA CYS A 142 -11.27 -0.54 -2.76
C CYS A 142 -11.48 -1.93 -3.35
N PHE A 143 -11.70 -2.89 -2.46
CA PHE A 143 -11.82 -4.32 -2.77
C PHE A 143 -13.26 -4.73 -3.04
N LEU A 144 -14.21 -4.16 -2.29
CA LEU A 144 -15.60 -4.62 -2.32
C LEU A 144 -16.53 -3.43 -2.13
N GLU A 145 -17.63 -3.44 -2.88
CA GLU A 145 -18.77 -2.56 -2.70
C GLU A 145 -20.00 -3.42 -2.37
N ASN A 146 -20.81 -2.98 -1.42
CA ASN A 146 -22.00 -3.69 -0.95
C ASN A 146 -21.70 -5.15 -0.57
N ALA A 147 -20.67 -5.36 0.24
CA ALA A 147 -20.09 -6.67 0.51
C ALA A 147 -21.02 -7.65 1.25
N GLY A 148 -22.13 -7.16 1.81
CA GLY A 148 -23.19 -7.96 2.41
C GLY A 148 -23.54 -7.51 3.82
N ILE A 149 -24.13 -8.43 4.59
CA ILE A 149 -24.71 -8.14 5.91
C ILE A 149 -24.12 -9.08 6.96
N SER A 150 -23.70 -8.52 8.10
CA SER A 150 -23.48 -9.23 9.36
C SER A 150 -24.70 -9.00 10.26
N GLY A 151 -25.58 -9.99 10.38
CA GLY A 151 -26.87 -9.89 11.06
C GLY A 151 -26.89 -10.64 12.39
N TYR A 152 -27.58 -10.10 13.40
CA TYR A 152 -27.95 -10.83 14.61
C TYR A 152 -29.38 -11.38 14.47
N ASN A 153 -30.29 -10.56 13.92
CA ASN A 153 -31.62 -10.94 13.46
C ASN A 153 -32.13 -9.90 12.44
N GLY A 154 -33.43 -9.90 12.12
CA GLY A 154 -34.02 -8.96 11.16
C GLY A 154 -34.02 -7.49 11.59
N ASP A 155 -33.97 -7.21 12.90
CA ASP A 155 -34.04 -5.87 13.47
C ASP A 155 -32.64 -5.34 13.85
N TYR A 156 -31.67 -6.23 14.03
CA TYR A 156 -30.28 -5.89 14.39
C TYR A 156 -29.31 -6.44 13.36
N PHE A 157 -28.79 -5.57 12.50
CA PHE A 157 -27.84 -5.97 11.47
C PHE A 157 -26.89 -4.83 11.09
N CYS A 158 -25.77 -5.20 10.50
CA CYS A 158 -24.79 -4.29 9.95
C CYS A 158 -24.53 -4.64 8.48
N SER A 159 -24.81 -3.69 7.60
CA SER A 159 -24.42 -3.75 6.19
C SER A 159 -22.99 -3.24 6.03
N VAL A 160 -22.14 -4.06 5.41
CA VAL A 160 -20.82 -3.63 4.97
C VAL A 160 -20.96 -3.00 3.60
N LEU A 161 -20.82 -1.67 3.57
CA LEU A 161 -21.02 -0.86 2.37
C LEU A 161 -19.79 -0.89 1.47
N GLN A 162 -18.60 -0.84 2.08
CA GLN A 162 -17.35 -0.77 1.34
C GLN A 162 -16.21 -1.38 2.15
N VAL A 163 -15.27 -2.01 1.46
CA VAL A 163 -14.01 -2.51 2.05
C VAL A 163 -12.85 -1.99 1.22
N CYS A 164 -11.95 -1.23 1.83
CA CYS A 164 -10.81 -0.60 1.15
C CYS A 164 -9.49 -0.88 1.89
N GLN A 165 -8.37 -0.87 1.15
CA GLN A 165 -7.02 -0.92 1.69
C GLN A 165 -6.64 0.43 2.28
N ALA A 166 -6.30 0.42 3.56
CA ALA A 166 -5.87 1.62 4.29
C ALA A 166 -4.35 1.63 4.57
N GLY A 167 -3.64 0.56 4.21
CA GLY A 167 -2.20 0.43 4.40
C GLY A 167 -1.68 -0.93 3.93
N TRP A 168 -0.39 -1.20 4.18
CA TRP A 168 0.24 -2.47 3.77
C TRP A 168 -0.42 -3.71 4.36
N ASN A 169 -0.84 -3.62 5.63
CA ASN A 169 -1.52 -4.67 6.37
C ASN A 169 -2.75 -4.10 7.10
N ALA A 170 -3.47 -3.20 6.43
CA ALA A 170 -4.61 -2.50 7.02
C ALA A 170 -5.78 -2.41 6.05
N VAL A 171 -6.99 -2.59 6.59
CA VAL A 171 -8.26 -2.55 5.86
C VAL A 171 -9.21 -1.60 6.57
N GLU A 172 -9.89 -0.77 5.79
CA GLU A 172 -11.02 0.04 6.22
C GLU A 172 -12.33 -0.60 5.77
N ILE A 173 -13.28 -0.67 6.70
CA ILE A 173 -14.65 -1.14 6.46
C ILE A 173 -15.60 0.02 6.70
N LYS A 174 -16.23 0.50 5.62
CA LYS A 174 -17.37 1.41 5.73
C LYS A 174 -18.64 0.60 5.98
N PHE A 175 -19.37 0.96 7.02
CA PHE A 175 -20.49 0.18 7.50
C PHE A 175 -21.71 1.05 7.83
N SER A 176 -22.89 0.43 7.81
CA SER A 176 -24.17 1.01 8.25
C SER A 176 -24.92 -0.03 9.08
N ALA A 177 -25.17 0.27 10.35
CA ALA A 177 -25.75 -0.65 11.32
C ALA A 177 -27.06 -0.10 11.88
N TRP A 178 -28.03 -1.00 12.03
CA TRP A 178 -29.39 -0.71 12.48
C TRP A 178 -29.72 -1.53 13.72
N GLY A 179 -30.49 -0.93 14.63
CA GLY A 179 -31.01 -1.55 15.85
C GLY A 179 -31.81 -0.53 16.66
N ASP A 180 -32.36 -0.91 17.81
CA ASP A 180 -33.01 0.02 18.76
C ASP A 180 -32.12 0.36 19.97
N GLY A 181 -30.83 -0.01 19.93
CA GLY A 181 -29.90 0.17 21.03
C GLY A 181 -30.11 -0.75 22.25
N SER A 182 -31.17 -1.57 22.30
CA SER A 182 -31.49 -2.41 23.47
C SER A 182 -30.44 -3.49 23.77
N LEU A 183 -29.66 -3.91 22.77
CA LEU A 183 -28.56 -4.86 22.95
C LEU A 183 -27.28 -4.19 23.52
N GLY A 184 -27.33 -2.88 23.77
CA GLY A 184 -26.27 -2.11 24.42
C GLY A 184 -24.90 -2.34 23.77
N LYS A 185 -23.96 -2.87 24.55
CA LYS A 185 -22.57 -3.11 24.12
C LYS A 185 -22.44 -4.11 22.97
N LEU A 186 -23.45 -4.93 22.69
CA LEU A 186 -23.40 -5.84 21.54
C LEU A 186 -23.41 -5.08 20.22
N GLN A 187 -23.95 -3.86 20.19
CA GLN A 187 -24.00 -2.96 19.03
C GLN A 187 -22.86 -1.92 19.03
N ASP A 188 -21.79 -2.17 19.79
CA ASP A 188 -20.62 -1.30 19.82
C ASP A 188 -19.67 -1.68 18.66
N PRO A 189 -19.50 -0.83 17.63
CA PRO A 189 -18.64 -1.12 16.50
C PRO A 189 -17.18 -1.37 16.90
N SER A 190 -16.71 -0.83 18.03
CA SER A 190 -15.32 -1.07 18.51
C SER A 190 -15.08 -2.50 18.98
N THR A 191 -16.16 -3.27 19.21
CA THR A 191 -16.09 -4.68 19.60
C THR A 191 -16.12 -5.65 18.43
N SER A 192 -16.35 -5.14 17.21
CA SER A 192 -16.32 -5.89 15.95
C SER A 192 -15.02 -6.66 15.77
N ARG A 193 -15.03 -7.67 14.90
CA ARG A 193 -13.87 -8.50 14.64
C ARG A 193 -13.68 -8.79 13.16
N LEU A 194 -12.41 -8.80 12.75
CA LEU A 194 -11.98 -9.40 11.49
C LEU A 194 -11.16 -10.64 11.82
N SER A 195 -11.52 -11.77 11.23
CA SER A 195 -10.80 -13.04 11.43
C SER A 195 -10.30 -13.57 10.09
N PHE A 196 -9.14 -14.23 10.09
CA PHE A 196 -8.50 -14.73 8.87
C PHE A 196 -7.51 -15.85 9.22
N LEU A 197 -7.12 -16.64 8.21
CA LEU A 197 -6.04 -17.62 8.35
C LEU A 197 -4.72 -16.95 7.99
N ASP A 198 -3.72 -17.07 8.86
CA ASP A 198 -2.37 -16.59 8.54
C ASP A 198 -1.62 -17.56 7.59
N SER A 199 -0.36 -17.24 7.29
CA SER A 199 0.48 -18.08 6.42
C SER A 199 0.74 -19.49 6.97
N LYS A 200 0.56 -19.70 8.27
CA LYS A 200 0.64 -21.00 8.95
C LYS A 200 -0.72 -21.70 9.06
N ARG A 201 -1.76 -21.12 8.47
CA ARG A 201 -3.17 -21.55 8.56
C ARG A 201 -3.72 -21.52 9.99
N GLU A 202 -3.18 -20.65 10.83
CA GLU A 202 -3.74 -20.39 12.16
C GLU A 202 -4.83 -19.32 12.05
N LEU A 203 -5.97 -19.56 12.71
CA LEU A 203 -7.03 -18.56 12.79
C LEU A 203 -6.60 -17.40 13.69
N LYS A 204 -6.43 -16.23 13.11
CA LYS A 204 -6.21 -14.96 13.82
C LYS A 204 -7.50 -14.15 13.84
N SER A 205 -7.64 -13.30 14.84
CA SER A 205 -8.77 -12.39 15.00
C SER A 205 -8.27 -11.08 15.58
N VAL A 206 -8.66 -9.96 14.97
CA VAL A 206 -8.29 -8.61 15.38
C VAL A 206 -9.54 -7.74 15.57
N ARG A 207 -9.40 -6.71 16.42
CA ARG A 207 -10.42 -5.68 16.61
C ARG A 207 -10.06 -4.44 15.78
N PRO A 208 -11.02 -3.53 15.52
CA PRO A 208 -10.71 -2.24 14.94
C PRO A 208 -9.69 -1.52 15.81
N LYS A 209 -8.69 -0.93 15.17
CA LYS A 209 -7.78 0.03 15.82
C LYS A 209 -8.49 1.35 16.08
N SER A 210 -9.34 1.77 15.15
CA SER A 210 -10.13 3.00 15.25
C SER A 210 -11.52 2.79 14.66
N VAL A 211 -12.47 3.56 15.19
CA VAL A 211 -13.82 3.66 14.67
C VAL A 211 -14.18 5.14 14.61
N THR A 212 -14.60 5.59 13.44
CA THR A 212 -15.09 6.95 13.21
C THR A 212 -16.53 6.88 12.77
N LEU A 213 -17.43 7.47 13.54
CA LEU A 213 -18.86 7.52 13.22
C LEU A 213 -19.16 8.78 12.40
N GLU A 214 -19.83 8.59 11.27
CA GLU A 214 -20.41 9.66 10.44
C GLU A 214 -21.84 9.97 10.91
N VAL A 215 -22.58 8.94 11.30
CA VAL A 215 -23.96 9.02 11.82
C VAL A 215 -24.00 8.24 13.13
N ASP A 216 -24.54 8.87 14.18
CA ASP A 216 -24.82 8.25 15.47
C ASP A 216 -26.15 8.81 16.00
N GLU A 217 -27.24 8.34 15.40
CA GLU A 217 -28.58 8.70 15.82
C GLU A 217 -28.92 7.86 17.06
N SER A 218 -28.76 8.48 18.23
CA SER A 218 -29.06 7.84 19.51
C SER A 218 -30.57 7.73 19.75
N ALA A 219 -30.97 6.65 20.40
CA ALA A 219 -32.31 6.07 20.57
C ALA A 219 -33.38 6.91 21.30
N ASP A 220 -33.51 8.22 21.02
CA ASP A 220 -34.75 8.93 21.34
C ASP A 220 -35.87 8.58 20.35
N ASP A 221 -35.50 8.08 19.17
CA ASP A 221 -36.41 7.51 18.17
C ASP A 221 -36.18 6.00 18.07
N ARG A 222 -37.23 5.24 17.75
CA ARG A 222 -37.32 3.77 17.87
C ARG A 222 -36.33 2.94 17.02
N SER A 223 -35.36 3.59 16.38
CA SER A 223 -34.28 2.99 15.61
C SER A 223 -33.00 3.82 15.79
N ALA A 224 -32.02 3.25 16.48
CA ALA A 224 -30.65 3.69 16.46
C ALA A 224 -29.99 3.30 15.12
N HIS A 225 -29.53 4.31 14.39
CA HIS A 225 -28.76 4.13 13.16
C HIS A 225 -27.33 4.61 13.38
N LYS A 226 -26.37 3.74 13.08
CA LYS A 226 -24.95 4.06 13.14
C LYS A 226 -24.30 3.84 11.79
N GLN A 227 -23.62 4.84 11.27
CA GLN A 227 -22.83 4.72 10.06
C GLN A 227 -21.42 5.23 10.33
N GLY A 228 -20.42 4.56 9.77
CA GLY A 228 -19.05 4.99 9.96
C GLY A 228 -18.03 4.13 9.25
N VAL A 229 -16.78 4.31 9.66
CA VAL A 229 -15.62 3.58 9.15
C VAL A 229 -14.90 2.92 10.32
N MET A 230 -14.52 1.66 10.14
CA MET A 230 -13.65 0.92 11.05
C MET A 230 -12.32 0.62 10.35
N THR A 231 -11.21 0.92 11.00
CA THR A 231 -9.87 0.60 10.48
C THR A 231 -9.30 -0.58 11.26
N PHE A 232 -8.92 -1.64 10.56
CA PHE A 232 -8.27 -2.82 11.11
C PHE A 232 -6.80 -2.85 10.68
N GLU A 233 -5.90 -3.18 11.60
CA GLU A 233 -4.46 -3.34 11.33
C GLU A 233 -4.01 -4.77 11.60
N GLY A 234 -2.89 -5.17 10.98
CA GLY A 234 -2.36 -6.52 11.08
C GLY A 234 -3.23 -7.55 10.36
N VAL A 235 -3.96 -7.12 9.33
CA VAL A 235 -4.86 -7.94 8.52
C VAL A 235 -4.29 -8.15 7.12
N PRO A 236 -4.54 -9.31 6.49
CA PRO A 236 -4.16 -9.50 5.10
C PRO A 236 -4.95 -8.52 4.22
N THR A 237 -4.33 -8.06 3.14
CA THR A 237 -4.96 -7.20 2.14
C THR A 237 -5.45 -7.98 0.92
N HIS A 238 -5.32 -9.31 0.94
CA HIS A 238 -5.75 -10.24 -0.10
C HIS A 238 -6.31 -11.53 0.53
N GLY A 239 -7.11 -12.27 -0.24
CA GLY A 239 -7.72 -13.51 0.21
C GLY A 239 -8.98 -13.33 1.06
N GLN A 240 -9.39 -14.41 1.72
CA GLN A 240 -10.64 -14.46 2.46
C GLN A 240 -10.46 -14.04 3.92
N VAL A 241 -11.36 -13.17 4.38
CA VAL A 241 -11.50 -12.77 5.78
C VAL A 241 -12.97 -12.91 6.22
N TRP A 242 -13.22 -12.99 7.52
CA TRP A 242 -14.56 -13.04 8.10
C TRP A 242 -14.77 -11.85 9.02
N PHE A 243 -15.75 -11.02 8.68
CA PHE A 243 -16.18 -9.89 9.47
C PHE A 243 -17.36 -10.27 10.36
N VAL A 244 -17.34 -9.77 11.60
CA VAL A 244 -18.46 -9.83 12.54
C VAL A 244 -18.63 -8.45 13.14
N TYR A 245 -19.82 -7.87 12.99
CA TYR A 245 -20.14 -6.60 13.62
C TYR A 245 -20.38 -6.76 15.12
N GLY A 246 -19.90 -5.80 15.90
CA GLY A 246 -20.18 -5.75 17.33
C GLY A 246 -19.59 -6.94 18.09
N ALA A 247 -20.19 -7.23 19.24
CA ALA A 247 -19.76 -8.36 20.06
C ALA A 247 -20.36 -9.69 19.54
N THR A 248 -20.23 -10.76 20.31
CA THR A 248 -20.69 -12.09 19.92
C THR A 248 -22.20 -12.13 19.63
N GLY A 249 -22.61 -12.93 18.64
CA GLY A 249 -24.02 -13.19 18.32
C GLY A 249 -24.39 -12.84 16.88
N TYR A 250 -23.64 -11.94 16.25
CA TYR A 250 -23.81 -11.62 14.83
C TYR A 250 -23.22 -12.71 13.94
N ASP A 251 -23.86 -12.94 12.80
CA ASP A 251 -23.42 -13.81 11.73
C ASP A 251 -22.12 -13.32 11.12
N LYS A 252 -21.28 -14.30 10.74
CA LYS A 252 -20.02 -14.05 10.06
C LYS A 252 -20.29 -13.70 8.60
N LEU A 253 -19.87 -12.51 8.19
CA LEU A 253 -19.83 -12.12 6.79
C LEU A 253 -18.48 -12.51 6.20
N ALA A 254 -18.48 -13.42 5.22
CA ALA A 254 -17.27 -13.74 4.47
C ALA A 254 -16.98 -12.62 3.45
N LEU A 255 -15.76 -12.09 3.48
CA LEU A 255 -15.28 -11.04 2.58
C LEU A 255 -14.08 -11.60 1.81
N ASN A 256 -14.08 -11.46 0.49
CA ASN A 256 -12.95 -11.83 -0.34
C ASN A 256 -12.23 -10.58 -0.85
N LEU A 257 -11.09 -10.28 -0.25
CA LEU A 257 -10.31 -9.06 -0.53
C LEU A 257 -9.60 -9.11 -1.89
N SER A 258 -9.64 -10.26 -2.58
CA SER A 258 -9.07 -10.41 -3.91
C SER A 258 -10.03 -9.96 -5.03
N ASP A 259 -11.34 -9.87 -4.77
CA ASP A 259 -12.35 -9.72 -5.84
C ASP A 259 -12.42 -8.31 -6.45
N GLY A 260 -11.82 -7.28 -5.82
CA GLY A 260 -11.80 -5.91 -6.35
C GLY A 260 -10.48 -5.45 -6.93
N ARG A 261 -9.52 -6.35 -7.14
CA ARG A 261 -8.24 -6.04 -7.77
C ARG A 261 -8.30 -6.37 -9.27
N GLU A 262 -9.05 -5.56 -10.03
CA GLU A 262 -8.96 -5.54 -11.50
C GLU A 262 -7.74 -4.73 -11.99
#